data_AF-A0A7I7PEW6-F1
#
_entry.id   AF-A0A7I7PEW6-F1
#
_cell.length_a   1.000
_cell.length_b   1.000
_cell.length_c   1.000
_cell.angle_alpha   90.00
_cell.angle_beta   90.00
_cell.angle_gamma   90.00
#
_symmetry.space_group_name_H-M   'P 1'
#
loop_
_entity.id
_entity.type
_entity.pdbx_description
1 polymer ?
#
loop_
_entity_poly.entity_id
_entity_poly.type
_entity_poly.pdbx_seq_one_letter_code
_entity_poly.pdbx_strand_id
1 'polypeptide(L)'
;MRSIAPEPPPLTPDADDSEIKIAAVADTKDGLAKLLADKTPGWRWAAFASVLVLRRAAVQSRLRDCRLGYSPSTRLRAYSGLEVGRFVTECMEEMVQLVGQVEAFMLTPAFMEVFGSRTDESTADADGIVQVANRLMDYHDRFLELAEHCRDFAVPSQYTELMRDVGELVNIPLDSYCTFIDDFVERIGEMPELMRYGRGTIEADPVVLHMSVDDRLLKRITQQLRTAAKS
;
A
#
# COMPACT_ATOMS: atom_id res chain seq x y z
N MET A 1 55.88 14.94 16.59
CA MET A 1 55.23 15.77 15.55
C MET A 1 54.61 14.83 14.53
N ARG A 2 53.28 14.71 14.49
CA ARG A 2 52.52 13.88 13.55
C ARG A 2 52.19 14.72 12.31
N SER A 3 52.55 14.22 11.13
CA SER A 3 52.26 14.85 9.84
C SER A 3 50.76 14.79 9.56
N ILE A 4 50.16 15.95 9.30
CA ILE A 4 48.79 16.09 8.83
C ILE A 4 48.81 15.68 7.35
N ALA A 5 47.95 14.74 6.97
CA ALA A 5 47.77 14.35 5.55
C ALA A 5 47.26 15.55 4.74
N PRO A 6 47.65 15.70 3.46
CA PRO A 6 47.20 16.83 2.67
C PRO A 6 45.70 16.75 2.41
N GLU A 7 45.06 17.91 2.48
CA GLU A 7 43.67 18.18 2.13
C GLU A 7 43.35 17.58 0.75
N PRO A 8 42.21 16.88 0.58
CA PRO A 8 41.85 16.32 -0.72
C PRO A 8 41.71 17.46 -1.74
N PRO A 9 42.18 17.27 -2.98
CA PRO A 9 42.14 18.32 -3.99
C PRO A 9 40.68 18.73 -4.27
N PRO A 10 40.42 20.03 -4.53
CA PRO A 10 39.10 20.49 -4.90
C PRO A 10 38.68 19.79 -6.20
N LEU A 11 37.48 19.21 -6.18
CA LEU A 11 36.87 18.57 -7.35
C LEU A 11 36.77 19.60 -8.48
N THR A 12 37.48 19.33 -9.57
CA THR A 12 37.29 20.05 -10.84
C THR A 12 35.88 19.77 -11.36
N PRO A 13 35.06 20.78 -11.66
CA PRO A 13 33.69 20.62 -12.13
C PRO A 13 33.69 20.36 -13.65
N ASP A 14 34.38 19.31 -14.10
CA ASP A 14 34.49 18.94 -15.53
C ASP A 14 34.32 17.43 -15.73
N ALA A 15 33.20 16.90 -15.23
CA ALA A 15 32.60 15.68 -15.75
C ALA A 15 31.13 15.99 -15.97
N ASP A 16 30.78 16.25 -17.23
CA ASP A 16 29.45 16.24 -17.82
C ASP A 16 28.32 16.15 -16.79
N ASP A 17 27.79 17.32 -16.38
CA ASP A 17 26.63 17.46 -15.49
C ASP A 17 25.35 17.06 -16.25
N SER A 18 25.42 15.97 -17.01
CA SER A 18 24.29 15.27 -17.60
C SER A 18 23.53 14.69 -16.42
N GLU A 19 22.62 15.51 -15.90
CA GLU A 19 21.61 15.20 -14.90
C GLU A 19 21.17 13.74 -15.11
N ILE A 20 21.58 12.83 -14.22
CA ILE A 20 21.21 11.42 -14.31
C ILE A 20 19.68 11.39 -14.25
N LYS A 21 19.05 11.20 -15.41
CA LYS A 21 17.60 11.13 -15.51
C LYS A 21 17.19 9.77 -14.95
N ILE A 22 16.66 9.79 -13.74
CA ILE A 22 16.01 8.64 -13.11
C ILE A 22 14.53 8.64 -13.51
N ALA A 23 13.95 7.45 -13.65
CA ALA A 23 12.54 7.28 -13.91
C ALA A 23 11.68 7.90 -12.80
N ALA A 24 10.68 8.68 -13.19
CA ALA A 24 9.66 9.21 -12.29
C ALA A 24 8.40 8.33 -12.32
N VAL A 25 7.62 8.38 -11.24
CA VAL A 25 6.31 7.73 -11.16
C VAL A 25 5.35 8.40 -12.16
N ALA A 26 4.69 7.58 -12.98
CA ALA A 26 3.66 8.03 -13.90
C ALA A 26 2.29 8.01 -13.23
N ASP A 27 1.56 9.12 -13.37
CA ASP A 27 0.19 9.32 -12.88
C ASP A 27 -0.88 9.05 -13.96
N THR A 28 -0.45 8.68 -15.17
CA THR A 28 -1.31 8.38 -16.32
C THR A 28 -0.94 7.05 -16.97
N LYS A 29 -1.91 6.41 -17.64
CA LYS A 29 -1.68 5.15 -18.38
C LYS A 29 -0.67 5.33 -19.51
N ASP A 30 -0.76 6.45 -20.23
CA ASP A 30 0.17 6.78 -21.31
C ASP A 30 1.58 7.05 -20.76
N GLY A 31 1.68 7.71 -19.60
CA GLY A 31 2.95 7.89 -18.89
C GLY A 31 3.58 6.57 -18.49
N LEU A 32 2.78 5.61 -17.97
CA LEU A 32 3.27 4.27 -17.65
C LEU A 32 3.73 3.52 -18.91
N ALA A 33 2.96 3.57 -20.00
CA ALA A 33 3.34 2.93 -21.25
C ALA A 33 4.67 3.48 -21.79
N LYS A 34 4.86 4.81 -21.71
CA LYS A 34 6.12 5.45 -22.09
C LYS A 34 7.27 5.03 -21.18
N LEU A 35 7.06 4.99 -19.86
CA LEU A 35 8.06 4.55 -18.89
C LEU A 35 8.55 3.12 -19.19
N LEU A 36 7.62 2.20 -19.50
CA LEU A 36 7.94 0.81 -19.83
C LEU A 36 8.68 0.65 -21.17
N ALA A 37 8.47 1.59 -22.10
CA ALA A 37 9.17 1.62 -23.38
C ALA A 37 10.57 2.22 -23.25
N ASP A 38 10.69 3.35 -22.55
CA ASP A 38 11.94 4.12 -22.42
C ASP A 38 12.94 3.45 -21.45
N LYS A 39 12.44 2.72 -20.43
CA LYS A 39 13.23 2.02 -19.40
C LYS A 39 14.40 2.84 -18.83
N THR A 40 14.10 4.10 -18.53
CA THR A 40 15.04 5.02 -17.86
C THR A 40 15.54 4.41 -16.52
N PRO A 41 16.77 4.64 -16.06
CA PRO A 41 17.26 4.06 -14.81
C PRO A 41 16.28 4.21 -13.63
N GLY A 42 16.07 3.14 -12.86
CA GLY A 42 15.05 3.09 -11.80
C GLY A 42 13.64 2.72 -12.28
N TRP A 43 13.45 2.44 -13.58
CA TRP A 43 12.13 2.21 -14.18
C TRP A 43 11.34 1.08 -13.51
N ARG A 44 12.00 0.02 -13.03
CA ARG A 44 11.31 -1.12 -12.41
C ARG A 44 10.50 -0.72 -11.18
N TRP A 45 11.05 0.17 -10.36
CA TRP A 45 10.40 0.69 -9.15
C TRP A 45 9.36 1.75 -9.50
N ALA A 46 9.70 2.65 -10.43
CA ALA A 46 8.78 3.65 -10.95
C ALA A 46 7.54 3.01 -11.59
N ALA A 47 7.69 1.93 -12.36
CA ALA A 47 6.59 1.22 -13.02
C ALA A 47 5.67 0.55 -11.99
N PHE A 48 6.25 -0.12 -10.99
CA PHE A 48 5.49 -0.70 -9.88
C PHE A 48 4.64 0.37 -9.17
N ALA A 49 5.28 1.47 -8.74
CA ALA A 49 4.61 2.57 -8.06
C ALA A 49 3.52 3.24 -8.92
N SER A 50 3.78 3.39 -10.22
CA SER A 50 2.83 3.99 -11.17
C SER A 50 1.52 3.18 -11.22
N VAL A 51 1.61 1.85 -11.24
CA VAL A 51 0.41 0.99 -11.21
C VAL A 51 -0.37 1.19 -9.90
N LEU A 52 0.32 1.26 -8.75
CA LEU A 52 -0.35 1.49 -7.46
C LEU A 52 -1.07 2.84 -7.42
N VAL A 53 -0.40 3.91 -7.87
CA VAL A 53 -0.96 5.27 -7.94
C VAL A 53 -2.19 5.31 -8.84
N LEU A 54 -2.09 4.73 -10.04
CA LEU A 54 -3.19 4.68 -11.00
C LEU A 54 -4.40 3.91 -10.45
N ARG A 55 -4.17 2.76 -9.83
CA ARG A 55 -5.24 1.94 -9.23
C ARG A 55 -5.89 2.66 -8.05
N ARG A 56 -5.11 3.29 -7.17
CA ARG A 56 -5.62 4.09 -6.05
C ARG A 56 -6.46 5.27 -6.52
N ALA A 57 -5.98 6.00 -7.54
CA ALA A 57 -6.70 7.14 -8.12
C ALA A 57 -8.08 6.73 -8.67
N ALA A 58 -8.18 5.54 -9.29
CA ALA A 58 -9.42 5.03 -9.87
C ALA A 58 -10.52 4.77 -8.82
N VAL A 59 -10.16 4.49 -7.56
CA VAL A 59 -11.11 4.20 -6.47
C VAL A 59 -11.16 5.29 -5.39
N GLN A 60 -10.57 6.46 -5.65
CA GLN A 60 -10.42 7.52 -4.66
C GLN A 60 -11.75 8.14 -4.19
N SER A 61 -12.81 8.10 -5.00
CA SER A 61 -14.15 8.50 -4.55
C SER A 61 -14.70 7.52 -3.50
N ARG A 62 -14.61 6.22 -3.77
CA ARG A 62 -15.06 5.15 -2.85
C ARG A 62 -14.31 5.18 -1.52
N LEU A 63 -12.98 5.37 -1.56
CA LEU A 63 -12.16 5.55 -0.35
C LEU A 63 -12.62 6.75 0.49
N ARG A 64 -12.97 7.86 -0.17
CA ARG A 64 -13.52 9.05 0.52
C ARG A 64 -14.88 8.74 1.13
N ASP A 65 -15.75 8.03 0.43
CA ASP A 65 -17.07 7.65 0.95
C ASP A 65 -16.96 6.75 2.19
N CYS A 66 -16.01 5.79 2.20
CA CYS A 66 -15.72 4.98 3.39
C CYS A 66 -15.26 5.82 4.58
N ARG A 67 -14.33 6.76 4.37
CA ARG A 67 -13.85 7.67 5.43
C ARG A 67 -14.93 8.62 5.95
N LEU A 68 -15.83 9.07 5.07
CA LEU A 68 -16.96 9.93 5.44
C LEU A 68 -18.12 9.16 6.08
N GLY A 69 -18.10 7.83 6.05
CA GLY A 69 -19.23 7.00 6.45
C GLY A 69 -20.47 7.19 5.55
N TYR A 70 -20.28 7.71 4.34
CA TYR A 70 -21.38 7.94 3.39
C TYR A 70 -21.81 6.60 2.75
N SER A 71 -23.08 6.23 2.94
CA SER A 71 -23.66 5.01 2.37
C SER A 71 -24.85 5.33 1.46
N PRO A 72 -24.82 4.96 0.17
CA PRO A 72 -25.94 5.17 -0.74
C PRO A 72 -27.05 4.14 -0.47
N SER A 73 -27.94 4.42 0.47
CA SER A 73 -29.15 3.64 0.81
C SER A 73 -28.93 2.15 1.08
N THR A 74 -28.95 1.79 2.36
CA THR A 74 -28.74 0.41 2.83
C THR A 74 -29.79 -0.58 2.33
N ARG A 75 -29.37 -1.67 1.68
CA ARG A 75 -30.25 -2.83 1.37
C ARG A 75 -30.15 -3.97 2.37
N LEU A 76 -29.06 -4.04 3.14
CA LEU A 76 -28.76 -5.13 4.08
C LEU A 76 -28.90 -4.62 5.52
N ARG A 77 -29.77 -5.25 6.30
CA ARG A 77 -30.06 -4.86 7.68
C ARG A 77 -30.12 -6.08 8.59
N ALA A 78 -29.47 -6.00 9.75
CA ALA A 78 -29.70 -6.92 10.85
C ALA A 78 -30.95 -6.52 11.66
N TYR A 79 -31.64 -7.52 12.15
CA TYR A 79 -32.81 -7.43 13.02
C TYR A 79 -32.56 -8.01 14.41
N SER A 80 -31.45 -8.74 14.61
CA SER A 80 -31.11 -9.36 15.90
C SER A 80 -29.62 -9.24 16.24
N GLY A 81 -29.27 -9.42 17.52
CA GLY A 81 -27.88 -9.47 17.96
C GLY A 81 -27.10 -10.64 17.37
N LEU A 82 -27.77 -11.77 17.13
CA LEU A 82 -27.20 -12.93 16.46
C LEU A 82 -26.76 -12.62 15.03
N GLU A 83 -27.59 -11.90 14.27
CA GLU A 83 -27.26 -11.50 12.89
C GLU A 83 -26.09 -10.51 12.85
N VAL A 84 -26.08 -9.53 13.77
CA VAL A 84 -24.94 -8.61 13.93
C VAL A 84 -23.67 -9.39 14.28
N GLY A 85 -23.77 -10.30 15.25
CA GLY A 85 -22.61 -11.06 15.70
C GLY A 85 -22.03 -11.97 14.63
N ARG A 86 -22.90 -12.62 13.85
CA ARG A 86 -22.51 -13.41 12.68
C ARG A 86 -21.78 -12.54 11.66
N PHE A 87 -22.39 -11.42 11.26
CA PHE A 87 -21.81 -10.49 10.29
C PHE A 87 -20.42 -10.01 10.70
N VAL A 88 -20.27 -9.54 11.94
CA VAL A 88 -18.99 -9.05 12.45
C VAL A 88 -17.94 -10.16 12.46
N THR A 89 -18.32 -11.38 12.84
CA THR A 89 -17.39 -12.53 12.83
C THR A 89 -16.93 -12.85 11.40
N GLU A 90 -17.85 -12.92 10.44
CA GLU A 90 -17.55 -13.16 9.03
C GLU A 90 -16.61 -12.07 8.47
N CYS A 91 -16.86 -10.79 8.78
CA CYS A 91 -15.99 -9.69 8.35
C CYS A 91 -14.58 -9.78 8.94
N MET A 92 -14.45 -10.14 10.22
CA MET A 92 -13.14 -10.29 10.87
C MET A 92 -12.37 -11.48 10.30
N GLU A 93 -13.04 -12.59 10.04
CA GLU A 93 -12.42 -13.77 9.40
C GLU A 93 -11.94 -13.43 7.99
N GLU A 94 -12.76 -12.75 7.19
CA GLU A 94 -12.37 -12.32 5.84
C GLU A 94 -11.18 -11.36 5.88
N MET A 95 -11.18 -10.39 6.80
CA MET A 95 -10.06 -9.45 6.96
C MET A 95 -8.76 -10.19 7.30
N VAL A 96 -8.78 -11.13 8.26
CA VAL A 96 -7.60 -11.91 8.65
C VAL A 96 -7.09 -12.76 7.49
N GLN A 97 -8.00 -13.38 6.74
CA GLN A 97 -7.63 -14.15 5.55
C GLN A 97 -7.00 -13.27 4.48
N LEU A 98 -7.55 -12.08 4.22
CA LEU A 98 -7.00 -11.14 3.26
C LEU A 98 -5.59 -10.68 3.65
N VAL A 99 -5.38 -10.31 4.91
CA VAL A 99 -4.05 -9.93 5.43
C VAL A 99 -3.04 -11.06 5.22
N GLY A 100 -3.40 -12.29 5.59
CA GLY A 100 -2.52 -13.45 5.39
C GLY A 100 -2.24 -13.75 3.92
N GLN A 101 -3.21 -13.52 3.03
CA GLN A 101 -3.00 -13.66 1.58
C GLN A 101 -2.04 -12.61 1.02
N VAL A 102 -2.13 -11.35 1.47
CA VAL A 102 -1.20 -10.29 1.07
C VAL A 102 0.21 -10.60 1.53
N GLU A 103 0.38 -10.97 2.80
CA GLU A 103 1.68 -11.33 3.35
C GLU A 103 2.30 -12.51 2.59
N ALA A 104 1.54 -13.60 2.43
CA ALA A 104 2.00 -14.77 1.69
C ALA A 104 2.38 -14.43 0.24
N PHE A 105 1.59 -13.56 -0.41
CA PHE A 105 1.85 -13.11 -1.79
C PHE A 105 3.16 -12.30 -1.89
N MET A 106 3.35 -11.30 -1.03
CA MET A 106 4.54 -10.43 -1.03
C MET A 106 5.82 -11.20 -0.65
N LEU A 107 5.71 -12.26 0.15
CA LEU A 107 6.84 -13.11 0.53
C LEU A 107 7.19 -14.19 -0.52
N THR A 108 6.41 -14.33 -1.61
CA THR A 108 6.76 -15.31 -2.64
C THR A 108 8.04 -14.92 -3.38
N PRO A 109 8.93 -15.88 -3.72
CA PRO A 109 10.11 -15.59 -4.55
C PRO A 109 9.74 -14.95 -5.89
N ALA A 110 8.65 -15.42 -6.50
CA ALA A 110 8.11 -14.91 -7.75
C ALA A 110 7.77 -13.41 -7.70
N PHE A 111 7.39 -12.87 -6.52
CA PHE A 111 7.15 -11.44 -6.36
C PHE A 111 8.42 -10.61 -6.54
N MET A 112 9.55 -11.07 -6.00
CA MET A 112 10.82 -10.33 -6.09
C MET A 112 11.57 -10.62 -7.39
N GLU A 113 11.41 -11.80 -7.97
CA GLU A 113 12.10 -12.21 -9.20
C GLU A 113 11.78 -11.32 -10.41
N VAL A 114 10.55 -10.80 -10.53
CA VAL A 114 10.16 -9.92 -11.65
C VAL A 114 10.95 -8.61 -11.70
N PHE A 115 11.52 -8.17 -10.56
CA PHE A 115 12.36 -6.98 -10.49
C PHE A 115 13.79 -7.21 -11.00
N GLY A 116 14.12 -8.44 -11.39
CA GLY A 116 15.41 -8.83 -11.95
C GLY A 116 16.55 -8.75 -10.95
N SER A 117 17.77 -8.79 -11.48
CA SER A 117 19.00 -8.67 -10.69
C SER A 117 19.08 -7.32 -9.97
N ARG A 118 19.63 -7.31 -8.76
CA ARG A 118 19.87 -6.07 -8.00
C ARG A 118 20.78 -5.09 -8.76
N THR A 119 21.77 -5.61 -9.49
CA THR A 119 22.80 -4.83 -10.17
C THR A 119 22.52 -4.58 -11.65
N ASP A 120 21.51 -5.24 -12.22
CA ASP A 120 21.19 -5.14 -13.65
C ASP A 120 19.68 -5.11 -13.88
N GLU A 121 19.14 -3.90 -14.05
CA GLU A 121 17.71 -3.67 -14.28
C GLU A 121 17.24 -4.11 -15.67
N SER A 122 18.14 -4.44 -16.60
CA SER A 122 17.75 -4.94 -17.93
C SER A 122 17.15 -6.35 -17.87
N THR A 123 17.44 -7.09 -16.79
CA THR A 123 16.90 -8.43 -16.53
C THR A 123 15.49 -8.41 -15.92
N ALA A 124 14.96 -7.23 -15.58
CA ALA A 124 13.64 -7.12 -14.98
C ALA A 124 12.51 -7.35 -16.01
N ASP A 125 11.48 -8.07 -15.58
CA ASP A 125 10.30 -8.40 -16.37
C ASP A 125 9.25 -7.29 -16.22
N ALA A 126 9.09 -6.50 -17.28
CA ALA A 126 8.14 -5.39 -17.30
C ALA A 126 6.69 -5.86 -17.10
N ASP A 127 6.28 -6.94 -17.78
CA ASP A 127 4.92 -7.46 -17.69
C ASP A 127 4.69 -8.10 -16.32
N GLY A 128 5.70 -8.81 -15.81
CA GLY A 128 5.70 -9.38 -14.46
C GLY A 128 5.54 -8.30 -13.37
N ILE A 129 6.29 -7.20 -13.44
CA ILE A 129 6.18 -6.07 -12.50
C ILE A 129 4.77 -5.47 -12.52
N VAL A 130 4.23 -5.21 -13.70
CA VAL A 130 2.86 -4.68 -13.85
C VAL A 130 1.84 -5.68 -13.29
N GLN A 131 2.04 -6.97 -13.54
CA GLN A 131 1.14 -8.02 -13.05
C GLN A 131 1.15 -8.13 -11.53
N VAL A 132 2.32 -8.15 -10.88
CA VAL A 132 2.39 -8.23 -9.41
C VAL A 132 1.85 -6.97 -8.74
N ALA A 133 2.08 -5.79 -9.32
CA ALA A 133 1.51 -4.53 -8.83
C ALA A 133 -0.02 -4.54 -8.93
N ASN A 134 -0.59 -5.00 -10.05
CA ASN A 134 -2.03 -5.15 -10.19
C ASN A 134 -2.59 -6.16 -9.19
N ARG A 135 -1.92 -7.31 -8.99
CA ARG A 135 -2.37 -8.30 -8.03
C ARG A 135 -2.35 -7.77 -6.60
N LEU A 136 -1.33 -6.99 -6.23
CA LEU A 136 -1.28 -6.32 -4.94
C LEU A 136 -2.46 -5.34 -4.76
N MET A 137 -2.82 -4.61 -5.82
CA MET A 137 -3.97 -3.70 -5.82
C MET A 137 -5.33 -4.41 -5.88
N ASP A 138 -5.39 -5.64 -6.38
CA ASP A 138 -6.62 -6.45 -6.27
C ASP A 138 -6.94 -6.74 -4.81
N TYR A 139 -5.93 -6.96 -3.95
CA TYR A 139 -6.16 -7.10 -2.50
C TYR A 139 -6.62 -5.79 -1.86
N HIS A 140 -6.04 -4.65 -2.26
CA HIS A 140 -6.53 -3.34 -1.85
C HIS A 140 -8.03 -3.17 -2.16
N ASP A 141 -8.44 -3.54 -3.38
CA ASP A 141 -9.85 -3.42 -3.79
C ASP A 141 -10.76 -4.37 -2.99
N ARG A 142 -10.28 -5.57 -2.62
CA ARG A 142 -11.03 -6.48 -1.74
C ARG A 142 -11.17 -5.95 -0.31
N PHE A 143 -10.14 -5.29 0.24
CA PHE A 143 -10.28 -4.59 1.52
C PHE A 143 -11.30 -3.44 1.42
N LEU A 144 -11.32 -2.72 0.29
CA LEU A 144 -12.27 -1.64 0.06
C LEU A 144 -13.70 -2.18 0.00
N GLU A 145 -13.92 -3.29 -0.70
CA GLU A 145 -15.21 -3.97 -0.76
C GLU A 145 -15.68 -4.42 0.64
N LEU A 146 -14.78 -4.98 1.46
CA LEU A 146 -15.08 -5.36 2.84
C LEU A 146 -15.46 -4.14 3.71
N ALA A 147 -14.73 -3.04 3.57
CA ALA A 147 -15.02 -1.79 4.28
C ALA A 147 -16.37 -1.19 3.87
N GLU A 148 -16.68 -1.20 2.57
CA GLU A 148 -17.99 -0.79 2.04
C GLU A 148 -19.10 -1.69 2.57
N HIS A 149 -18.88 -3.00 2.62
CA HIS A 149 -19.84 -3.96 3.15
C HIS A 149 -20.15 -3.68 4.63
N CYS A 150 -19.13 -3.41 5.44
CA CYS A 150 -19.29 -3.03 6.85
C CYS A 150 -20.03 -1.71 7.01
N ARG A 151 -19.68 -0.69 6.21
CA ARG A 151 -20.31 0.63 6.22
C ARG A 151 -21.78 0.57 5.83
N ASP A 152 -22.11 -0.25 4.83
CA ASP A 152 -23.44 -0.34 4.25
C ASP A 152 -24.36 -1.29 5.04
N PHE A 153 -23.87 -1.96 6.09
CA PHE A 153 -24.66 -2.86 6.91
C PHE A 153 -25.42 -2.13 8.03
N ALA A 154 -26.75 -2.03 7.89
CA ALA A 154 -27.57 -1.37 8.90
C ALA A 154 -27.81 -2.27 10.11
N VAL A 155 -27.65 -1.70 11.30
CA VAL A 155 -27.89 -2.41 12.57
C VAL A 155 -28.88 -1.64 13.46
N PRO A 156 -29.57 -2.33 14.39
CA PRO A 156 -30.27 -1.67 15.49
C PRO A 156 -29.36 -0.71 16.24
N SER A 157 -29.89 0.43 16.71
CA SER A 157 -29.11 1.52 17.30
C SER A 157 -28.23 1.10 18.48
N GLN A 158 -28.63 0.06 19.21
CA GLN A 158 -27.84 -0.52 20.31
C GLN A 158 -26.51 -1.14 19.87
N TYR A 159 -26.31 -1.41 18.58
CA TYR A 159 -25.08 -1.97 18.01
C TYR A 159 -24.28 -0.96 17.16
N THR A 160 -24.70 0.30 17.10
CA THR A 160 -24.00 1.31 16.29
C THR A 160 -22.56 1.53 16.74
N GLU A 161 -22.27 1.47 18.04
CA GLU A 161 -20.89 1.58 18.54
C GLU A 161 -20.02 0.40 18.11
N LEU A 162 -20.57 -0.81 18.12
CA LEU A 162 -19.86 -2.02 17.64
C LEU A 162 -19.52 -1.87 16.16
N MET A 163 -20.48 -1.45 15.35
CA MET A 163 -20.26 -1.25 13.92
C MET A 163 -19.28 -0.11 13.62
N ARG A 164 -19.23 0.94 14.44
CA ARG A 164 -18.20 1.97 14.33
C ARG A 164 -16.81 1.39 14.60
N ASP A 165 -16.65 0.62 15.68
CA ASP A 165 -15.36 0.00 16.02
C ASP A 165 -14.92 -1.01 14.93
N VAL A 166 -15.85 -1.78 14.37
CA VAL A 166 -15.57 -2.68 13.23
C VAL A 166 -15.20 -1.87 11.99
N GLY A 167 -15.88 -0.75 11.73
CA GLY A 167 -15.53 0.19 10.67
C GLY A 167 -14.11 0.75 10.80
N GLU A 168 -13.70 1.13 12.02
CA GLU A 168 -12.33 1.55 12.30
C GLU A 168 -11.34 0.41 11.97
N LEU A 169 -11.65 -0.82 12.40
CA LEU A 169 -10.79 -1.99 12.18
C LEU A 169 -10.58 -2.29 10.69
N VAL A 170 -11.65 -2.34 9.90
CA VAL A 170 -11.57 -2.71 8.46
C VAL A 170 -10.97 -1.62 7.59
N ASN A 171 -10.88 -0.38 8.07
CA ASN A 171 -10.19 0.71 7.37
C ASN A 171 -8.66 0.69 7.57
N ILE A 172 -8.14 -0.01 8.58
CA ILE A 172 -6.69 -0.07 8.86
C ILE A 172 -5.88 -0.52 7.63
N PRO A 173 -6.24 -1.61 6.92
CA PRO A 173 -5.52 -2.01 5.71
C PRO A 173 -5.55 -0.92 4.63
N LEU A 174 -6.69 -0.24 4.42
CA LEU A 174 -6.81 0.82 3.40
C LEU A 174 -5.88 2.00 3.68
N ASP A 175 -5.81 2.44 4.93
CA ASP A 175 -4.91 3.52 5.34
C ASP A 175 -3.44 3.07 5.28
N SER A 176 -3.16 1.80 5.59
CA SER A 176 -1.82 1.21 5.46
C SER A 176 -1.36 1.17 4.00
N TYR A 177 -2.24 0.80 3.06
CA TYR A 177 -1.96 0.86 1.62
C TYR A 177 -1.74 2.29 1.14
N CYS A 178 -2.54 3.25 1.62
CA CYS A 178 -2.34 4.66 1.24
C CYS A 178 -0.95 5.15 1.67
N THR A 179 -0.59 4.89 2.92
CA THR A 179 0.73 5.25 3.49
C THR A 179 1.85 4.56 2.74
N PHE A 180 1.74 3.24 2.52
CA PHE A 180 2.72 2.48 1.74
C PHE A 180 2.94 3.05 0.33
N ILE A 181 1.87 3.42 -0.37
CA ILE A 181 1.97 4.01 -1.71
C ILE A 181 2.65 5.38 -1.65
N ASP A 182 2.30 6.21 -0.68
CA ASP A 182 2.90 7.54 -0.53
C ASP A 182 4.40 7.45 -0.19
N ASP A 183 4.77 6.61 0.78
CA ASP A 183 6.16 6.34 1.16
C ASP A 183 6.98 5.79 -0.01
N PHE A 184 6.39 4.90 -0.83
CA PHE A 184 7.06 4.31 -1.98
C PHE A 184 7.29 5.34 -3.09
N VAL A 185 6.31 6.22 -3.33
CA VAL A 185 6.43 7.32 -4.31
C VAL A 185 7.47 8.33 -3.85
N GLU A 186 7.46 8.72 -2.58
CA GLU A 186 8.47 9.60 -1.97
C GLU A 186 9.87 9.01 -2.14
N ARG A 187 10.05 7.73 -1.81
CA ARG A 187 11.34 7.06 -1.99
C ARG A 187 11.85 7.07 -3.42
N ILE A 188 10.99 6.90 -4.41
CA ILE A 188 11.38 7.01 -5.83
C ILE A 188 11.77 8.46 -6.17
N GLY A 189 11.04 9.44 -5.63
CA GLY A 189 11.36 10.86 -5.76
C GLY A 189 12.71 11.26 -5.18
N GLU A 190 13.20 10.56 -4.15
CA GLU A 190 14.52 10.77 -3.54
C GLU A 190 15.67 10.14 -4.35
N MET A 191 15.41 9.16 -5.22
CA MET A 191 16.44 8.42 -5.95
C MET A 191 17.40 9.30 -6.80
N PRO A 192 16.95 10.34 -7.52
CA PRO A 192 17.86 11.22 -8.26
C PRO A 192 18.92 11.87 -7.36
N GLU A 193 18.52 12.35 -6.18
CA GLU A 193 19.44 12.98 -5.24
C GLU A 193 20.41 11.95 -4.63
N LEU A 194 19.89 10.79 -4.24
CA LEU A 194 20.71 9.69 -3.71
C LEU A 194 21.77 9.24 -4.73
N MET A 195 21.41 9.13 -6.00
CA MET A 195 22.33 8.75 -7.09
C MET A 195 23.33 9.85 -7.44
N ARG A 196 22.99 11.13 -7.26
CA ARG A 196 23.89 12.26 -7.50
C ARG A 196 25.05 12.31 -6.49
N TYR A 197 24.79 11.94 -5.24
CA TYR A 197 25.77 12.06 -4.15
C TYR A 197 26.32 10.72 -3.65
N GLY A 198 25.66 9.60 -3.96
CA GLY A 198 26.08 8.27 -3.54
C GLY A 198 27.23 7.72 -4.37
N ARG A 199 28.35 7.40 -3.72
CA ARG A 199 29.41 6.57 -4.31
C ARG A 199 29.23 5.12 -3.85
N GLY A 200 28.73 4.25 -4.73
CA GLY A 200 28.56 2.82 -4.47
C GLY A 200 27.13 2.40 -4.12
N THR A 201 26.95 1.18 -3.61
CA THR A 201 25.64 0.65 -3.20
C THR A 201 25.11 1.44 -2.00
N ILE A 202 23.97 2.11 -2.18
CA ILE A 202 23.25 2.78 -1.09
C ILE A 202 22.27 1.77 -0.51
N GLU A 203 22.42 1.42 0.77
CA GLU A 203 21.38 0.71 1.51
C GLU A 203 20.33 1.72 1.94
N ALA A 204 19.13 1.62 1.39
CA ALA A 204 17.97 2.39 1.80
C ALA A 204 17.05 1.52 2.66
N ASP A 205 16.39 2.13 3.64
CA ASP A 205 15.42 1.42 4.48
C ASP A 205 14.29 0.84 3.61
N PRO A 206 13.86 -0.40 3.84
CA PRO A 206 12.79 -0.99 3.04
C PRO A 206 11.48 -0.22 3.25
N VAL A 207 10.77 0.05 2.16
CA VAL A 207 9.38 0.53 2.25
C VAL A 207 8.49 -0.69 2.52
N VAL A 208 7.81 -0.71 3.67
CA VAL A 208 7.06 -1.87 4.15
C VAL A 208 5.58 -1.54 4.21
N LEU A 209 4.75 -2.43 3.69
CA LEU A 209 3.30 -2.38 3.92
C LEU A 209 3.03 -2.85 5.35
N HIS A 210 2.98 -1.90 6.28
CA HIS A 210 2.77 -2.18 7.70
C HIS A 210 1.30 -2.01 8.10
N MET A 211 0.68 -3.10 8.54
CA MET A 211 -0.69 -3.09 9.08
C MET A 211 -0.63 -3.37 10.59
N SER A 212 -0.95 -2.38 11.42
CA SER A 212 -0.98 -2.54 12.88
C SER A 212 -2.36 -2.25 13.43
N VAL A 213 -2.84 -3.13 14.32
CA VAL A 213 -4.12 -2.96 15.01
C VAL A 213 -3.86 -2.63 16.48
N ASP A 214 -4.59 -1.65 17.01
CA ASP A 214 -4.60 -1.38 18.46
C ASP A 214 -5.31 -2.52 19.19
N ASP A 215 -4.60 -3.23 20.09
CA ASP A 215 -5.15 -4.26 20.97
C ASP A 215 -6.39 -3.79 21.75
N ARG A 216 -6.48 -2.48 22.05
CA ARG A 216 -7.65 -1.91 22.73
C ARG A 216 -8.88 -1.96 21.84
N LEU A 217 -8.75 -1.66 20.54
CA LEU A 217 -9.84 -1.74 19.58
C LEU A 217 -10.38 -3.17 19.49
N LEU A 218 -9.49 -4.16 19.33
CA LEU A 218 -9.88 -5.58 19.28
C LEU A 218 -10.58 -6.03 20.57
N LYS A 219 -10.10 -5.58 21.74
CA LYS A 219 -10.75 -5.86 23.02
C LYS A 219 -12.16 -5.27 23.10
N ARG A 220 -12.36 -4.02 22.66
CA ARG A 220 -13.70 -3.39 22.62
C ARG A 220 -14.66 -4.19 21.74
N ILE A 221 -14.25 -4.52 20.52
CA ILE A 221 -15.06 -5.30 19.56
C ILE A 221 -15.44 -6.65 20.16
N THR A 222 -14.46 -7.39 20.69
CA THR A 222 -14.70 -8.71 21.29
C THR A 222 -15.68 -8.67 22.46
N GLN A 223 -15.60 -7.63 23.31
CA GLN A 223 -16.49 -7.47 24.45
C GLN A 223 -17.93 -7.15 24.01
N GLN A 224 -18.09 -6.26 23.04
CA GLN A 224 -19.40 -5.89 22.49
C GLN A 224 -20.03 -7.07 21.74
N LEU A 225 -19.24 -7.84 20.98
CA LEU A 225 -19.70 -9.03 20.28
C LEU A 225 -20.27 -10.10 21.22
N ARG A 226 -19.59 -10.36 22.35
CA ARG A 226 -20.08 -11.29 23.39
C ARG A 226 -21.39 -10.82 24.04
N THR A 227 -21.63 -9.52 24.03
CA THR A 227 -22.86 -8.93 24.56
C THR A 227 -23.99 -9.08 23.55
N ALA A 228 -23.74 -8.79 22.27
CA ALA A 228 -24.69 -8.96 21.18
C ALA A 228 -25.13 -10.43 20.99
N ALA A 229 -24.24 -11.39 21.23
CA ALA A 229 -24.58 -12.82 21.14
C ALA A 229 -25.55 -13.31 22.24
N LYS A 230 -25.80 -12.51 23.28
CA LYS A 230 -26.69 -12.86 24.41
C LYS A 230 -28.05 -12.16 24.35
N SER A 231 -28.27 -11.32 23.34
CA SER A 231 -29.45 -10.47 23.16
C SER A 231 -30.19 -10.81 21.88
#